data_AF-A0A519GLI6-F1
#
_entry.id   AF-A0A519GLI6-F1
#
_cell.length_a   1.000
_cell.length_b   1.000
_cell.length_c   1.000
_cell.angle_alpha   90.00
_cell.angle_beta   90.00
_cell.angle_gamma   90.00
#
_symmetry.space_group_name_H-M   'P 1'
#
loop_
_entity.id
_entity.type
_entity.pdbx_description
1 polymer ?
#
loop_
_entity_poly.entity_id
_entity_poly.type
_entity_poly.pdbx_seq_one_letter_code
_entity_poly.pdbx_strand_id
1 'polypeptide(L)' 'RVIESTVRVTLPEGFQRSEFLQTKGAIDFISDRRELRKTIASTLAMLTRQPADAVD' A
#
# COMPACT_ATOMS: atom_id res chain seq x y z
N ARG A 1 10.78 3.49 -17.64
CA ARG A 1 11.86 3.44 -18.66
C ARG A 1 11.78 2.17 -19.52
N VAL A 2 11.95 0.95 -18.98
CA VAL A 2 11.80 -0.29 -19.80
C VAL A 2 10.36 -0.46 -20.32
N ILE A 3 9.36 -0.36 -19.45
CA ILE A 3 7.95 -0.57 -19.83
C ILE A 3 7.55 0.35 -20.99
N GLU A 4 7.75 1.65 -20.82
CA GLU A 4 7.51 2.68 -21.85
C GLU A 4 8.21 2.38 -23.18
N SER A 5 9.48 1.95 -23.16
CA SER A 5 10.20 1.56 -24.38
C SER A 5 9.63 0.31 -25.06
N THR A 6 9.09 -0.62 -24.26
CA THR A 6 8.49 -1.86 -24.77
C THR A 6 7.11 -1.60 -25.38
N VAL A 7 6.26 -0.82 -24.71
CA VAL A 7 4.88 -0.55 -25.17
C VAL A 7 4.76 0.67 -26.10
N ARG A 8 5.84 1.45 -26.24
CA ARG A 8 5.93 2.64 -27.11
C ARG A 8 4.84 3.69 -26.86
N VAL A 9 4.40 3.82 -25.61
CA VAL A 9 3.44 4.85 -25.18
C VAL A 9 3.94 5.52 -23.91
N THR A 10 3.68 6.82 -23.79
CA THR A 10 3.96 7.56 -22.55
C THR A 10 3.16 6.97 -21.41
N LEU A 11 3.84 6.68 -20.30
CA LEU A 11 3.16 6.13 -19.12
C LEU A 11 2.32 7.21 -18.44
N PRO A 12 1.17 6.85 -17.84
CA PRO A 12 0.35 7.79 -17.08
C PRO A 12 1.15 8.49 -15.98
N GLU A 13 0.71 9.68 -15.59
CA GLU A 13 1.27 10.35 -14.42
C GLU A 13 1.10 9.46 -13.17
N GLY A 14 2.14 9.43 -12.34
CA GLY A 14 2.12 8.62 -11.13
C GLY A 14 2.12 7.11 -11.38
N PHE A 15 2.35 6.62 -12.60
CA PHE A 15 2.46 5.18 -12.87
C PHE A 15 3.44 4.52 -11.88
N GLN A 16 3.01 3.41 -11.28
CA GLN A 16 3.71 2.67 -10.20
C GLN A 16 3.88 3.42 -8.87
N ARG A 17 3.32 4.62 -8.69
CA ARG A 17 3.18 5.23 -7.36
C ARG A 17 2.12 4.50 -6.53
N SER A 18 2.23 4.59 -5.21
CA SER A 18 1.31 3.95 -4.28
C SER A 18 -0.14 4.34 -4.55
N GLU A 19 -0.40 5.62 -4.84
CA GLU A 19 -1.73 6.17 -5.13
C GLU A 19 -2.31 5.61 -6.43
N PHE A 20 -1.47 5.48 -7.45
CA PHE A 20 -1.85 4.86 -8.72
C PHE A 20 -2.19 3.38 -8.51
N LEU A 21 -1.34 2.65 -7.78
CA LEU A 21 -1.54 1.22 -7.51
C LEU A 21 -2.78 0.96 -6.65
N GLN A 22 -3.05 1.81 -5.67
CA GLN A 22 -4.27 1.74 -4.85
C GLN A 22 -5.53 1.93 -5.71
N THR A 23 -5.52 2.91 -6.63
CA THR A 23 -6.64 3.14 -7.57
C THR A 23 -6.89 1.92 -8.48
N LYS A 24 -5.86 1.12 -8.75
CA LYS A 24 -5.97 -0.14 -9.52
C LYS A 24 -6.32 -1.36 -8.66
N GLY A 25 -6.50 -1.20 -7.35
CA GLY A 25 -6.81 -2.28 -6.41
C GLY A 25 -5.63 -3.22 -6.13
N ALA A 26 -4.40 -2.81 -6.47
CA ALA A 26 -3.19 -3.60 -6.20
C ALA A 26 -2.62 -3.38 -4.79
N ILE A 27 -3.11 -2.36 -4.08
CA ILE A 27 -2.73 -1.98 -2.71
C ILE A 27 -4.00 -1.71 -1.92
N ASP A 28 -4.13 -2.32 -0.73
CA ASP A 28 -5.29 -2.12 0.15
C ASP A 28 -5.33 -0.70 0.75
N PHE A 29 -4.21 -0.25 1.34
CA PHE A 29 -4.09 1.09 1.90
C PHE A 29 -2.65 1.60 1.90
N ILE A 30 -2.50 2.93 1.99
CA ILE A 30 -1.22 3.62 2.11
C ILE A 30 -1.11 4.14 3.55
N SER A 31 0.07 4.00 4.17
CA SER A 31 0.32 4.46 5.53
C SER A 31 1.55 5.36 5.61
N ASP A 32 1.48 6.42 6.41
CA ASP A 32 2.61 7.28 6.72
C ASP A 32 3.64 6.51 7.55
N ARG A 33 4.93 6.75 7.30
CA ARG A 33 6.00 6.03 7.97
C ARG A 33 5.96 6.14 9.50
N ARG A 34 5.48 7.26 10.04
CA ARG A 34 5.34 7.52 11.49
C ARG A 34 4.26 6.64 12.13
N GLU A 35 3.21 6.33 11.37
CA GLU A 35 2.08 5.50 11.83
C GLU A 35 2.31 4.00 11.60
N LEU A 36 3.34 3.64 10.83
CA LEU A 36 3.54 2.27 10.33
C LEU A 36 3.59 1.22 11.44
N ARG A 37 4.24 1.51 12.58
CA ARG A 37 4.31 0.57 13.71
C ARG A 37 2.91 0.22 14.21
N LYS A 38 2.09 1.24 14.43
CA LYS A 38 0.70 1.08 14.89
C LYS A 38 -0.13 0.33 13.85
N THR A 39 -0.03 0.74 12.57
CA THR A 39 -0.74 0.08 11.47
C THR A 39 -0.43 -1.42 11.40
N ILE A 40 0.85 -1.81 11.42
CA ILE A 40 1.26 -3.22 11.36
C ILE A 40 0.73 -3.99 12.57
N ALA A 41 0.87 -3.44 13.79
CA ALA A 41 0.40 -4.10 14.99
C ALA A 41 -1.12 -4.33 14.96
N SER A 42 -1.91 -3.31 14.59
CA SER A 42 -3.36 -3.43 14.45
C SER A 42 -3.79 -4.44 13.39
N THR A 43 -3.13 -4.44 12.22
CA THR A 43 -3.43 -5.41 11.15
C THR A 43 -3.13 -6.84 11.60
N LEU A 44 -1.99 -7.08 12.25
CA LEU A 44 -1.64 -8.41 12.75
C LEU A 44 -2.59 -8.88 13.85
N ALA A 45 -2.95 -8.01 14.80
CA ALA A 45 -3.91 -8.35 15.84
C ALA A 45 -5.25 -8.80 15.24
N MET A 46 -5.76 -8.07 14.24
CA MET A 46 -6.98 -8.44 13.53
C MET A 46 -6.86 -9.80 12.81
N LEU A 47 -5.78 -10.01 12.04
CA LEU A 47 -5.58 -11.24 11.28
C LEU A 47 -5.33 -12.47 12.17
N THR A 48 -4.84 -12.26 13.39
CA THR A 48 -4.57 -13.33 14.37
C THR A 48 -5.66 -13.46 15.44
N ARG A 49 -6.77 -12.72 15.30
CA ARG A 49 -7.92 -12.72 16.24
C ARG A 49 -7.53 -12.35 17.68
N GLN A 50 -6.59 -11.44 17.84
CA GLN A 50 -6.30 -10.83 19.13
C GLN A 50 -7.35 -9.76 19.47
N PRO A 51 -7.59 -9.51 20.76
CA PRO A 51 -8.47 -8.43 21.19
C PRO A 51 -7.83 -7.06 20.86
N ALA A 52 -8.66 -6.01 20.77
CA ALA A 52 -8.23 -4.70 20.29
C ALA A 52 -7.24 -3.97 21.24
N ASP A 53 -7.29 -4.29 22.53
CA ASP A 53 -6.40 -3.80 23.58
C ASP A 53 -5.00 -4.44 23.54
N ALA A 54 -4.77 -5.44 22.69
CA ALA A 54 -3.43 -6.04 22.49
C ALA A 54 -2.43 -5.12 21.79
N VAL A 55 -2.87 -3.97 21.27
CA VAL A 55 -2.09 -3.05 20.41
C VAL A 55 -1.74 -1.72 21.11
N ASP A 56 -2.06 -1.59 22.40
CA ASP A 56 -1.77 -0.40 23.22
C ASP A 56 -0.28 -0.05 23.32
#